data_AF-A0A7Y3I6S8-F1
#
_entry.id   AF-A0A7Y3I6S8-F1
#
_cell.length_a   1.000
_cell.length_b   1.000
_cell.length_c   1.000
_cell.angle_alpha   90.00
_cell.angle_beta   90.00
_cell.angle_gamma   90.00
#
_symmetry.space_group_name_H-M   'P 1'
#
loop_
_entity.id
_entity.type
_entity.pdbx_description
1 polymer ?
#
loop_
_entity_poly.entity_id
_entity_poly.type
_entity_poly.pdbx_seq_one_letter_code
_entity_poly.pdbx_strand_id
1 'polypeptide(L)'
;MRTGARSQAITLILAASVSLPALVVSQPGLDAQTISGTVVDARTGDPVIGALVEVGLTPYYSVAWEDGSFVLELPEAEGRGTEGPKTLVISAPGYAKRYEPVDPNASTSVMVRLFPDPIELDGIEATVVTYPTRLRRRLNASMRPWYALEGPLLELAREDNVWDLVANRTGLRYVGHGEYGCPAASVHGRDLRVDLFIDDRPVLLNDFLTYPPQDFTRVEIVSFGSEMRAYTQEYLDWMTENEYVAPAFATEFKLCPQMKPPPGTTKRGRPVG
;
A
#
# COMPACT_ATOMS: atom_id res chain seq x y z
N MET A 1 -30.67 -29.67 -44.40
CA MET A 1 -32.01 -29.07 -44.24
C MET A 1 -32.05 -28.42 -42.87
N ARG A 2 -32.32 -27.14 -42.62
CA ARG A 2 -33.08 -26.09 -43.33
C ARG A 2 -32.37 -24.74 -43.17
N THR A 3 -32.47 -23.97 -44.25
CA THR A 3 -32.13 -22.57 -44.47
C THR A 3 -32.96 -21.60 -43.63
N GLY A 4 -32.42 -20.41 -43.34
CA GLY A 4 -33.18 -19.33 -42.72
C GLY A 4 -32.47 -17.98 -42.68
N ALA A 5 -32.10 -17.43 -43.84
CA ALA A 5 -31.68 -16.04 -43.98
C ALA A 5 -32.87 -15.10 -43.73
N ARG A 6 -32.70 -14.07 -42.89
CA ARG A 6 -33.65 -12.96 -42.80
C ARG A 6 -32.96 -11.65 -43.11
N SER A 7 -33.35 -11.13 -44.28
CA SER A 7 -33.09 -9.80 -44.81
C SER A 7 -33.77 -8.75 -43.92
N GLN A 8 -33.02 -7.75 -43.44
CA GLN A 8 -33.60 -6.56 -42.82
C GLN A 8 -33.30 -5.35 -43.70
N ALA A 9 -34.38 -4.70 -44.12
CA ALA A 9 -34.39 -3.51 -44.95
C ALA A 9 -33.90 -2.31 -44.15
N ILE A 10 -32.92 -1.61 -44.73
CA ILE A 10 -32.34 -0.37 -44.24
C ILE A 10 -33.27 0.77 -44.66
N THR A 11 -33.95 1.39 -43.70
CA THR A 11 -34.72 2.63 -43.92
C THR A 11 -33.77 3.81 -43.70
N LEU A 12 -33.42 4.50 -44.78
CA LEU A 12 -32.58 5.70 -44.77
C LEU A 12 -33.44 6.92 -44.42
N ILE A 13 -33.24 7.51 -43.24
CA ILE A 13 -33.87 8.79 -42.84
C ILE A 13 -32.88 9.90 -43.19
N LEU A 14 -33.23 10.71 -44.20
CA LEU A 14 -32.47 11.89 -44.62
C LEU A 14 -32.80 13.05 -43.67
N ALA A 15 -31.94 13.30 -42.69
CA ALA A 15 -32.05 14.46 -41.79
C ALA A 15 -31.30 15.66 -42.39
N ALA A 16 -32.04 16.65 -42.87
CA ALA A 16 -31.47 17.92 -43.35
C ALA A 16 -30.91 18.71 -42.16
N SER A 17 -29.58 18.79 -42.07
CA SER A 17 -28.86 19.53 -41.04
C SER A 17 -28.79 21.01 -41.43
N VAL A 18 -29.47 21.88 -40.69
CA VAL A 18 -29.34 23.34 -40.84
C VAL A 18 -28.09 23.78 -40.10
N SER A 19 -27.03 24.09 -40.86
CA SER A 19 -25.75 24.56 -40.34
C SER A 19 -25.87 26.00 -39.85
N LEU A 20 -25.95 26.22 -38.53
CA LEU A 20 -25.72 27.54 -37.98
C LEU A 20 -24.22 27.87 -38.07
N PRO A 21 -23.82 29.05 -38.58
CA PRO A 21 -22.43 29.48 -38.53
C PRO A 21 -22.07 29.73 -37.06
N ALA A 22 -21.26 28.84 -36.49
CA ALA A 22 -20.65 29.07 -35.20
C ALA A 22 -19.71 30.28 -35.34
N LEU A 23 -20.07 31.39 -34.69
CA LEU A 23 -19.15 32.50 -34.45
C LEU A 23 -18.03 31.96 -33.56
N VAL A 24 -16.89 31.64 -34.18
CA VAL A 24 -15.64 31.38 -33.48
C VAL A 24 -15.20 32.72 -32.87
N VAL A 25 -15.63 32.96 -31.64
CA VAL A 25 -15.03 34.01 -30.81
C VAL A 25 -13.63 33.51 -30.50
N SER A 26 -12.64 34.03 -31.23
CA SER A 26 -11.23 33.91 -30.85
C SER A 26 -11.09 34.64 -29.52
N GLN A 27 -11.28 33.92 -28.41
CA GLN A 27 -10.90 34.43 -27.11
C GLN A 27 -9.39 34.73 -27.20
N PRO A 28 -8.92 35.91 -26.79
CA PRO A 28 -7.49 36.16 -26.68
C PRO A 28 -6.94 35.08 -25.76
N GLY A 29 -6.26 34.11 -26.38
CA GLY A 29 -5.62 33.03 -25.67
C GLY A 29 -4.63 33.65 -24.71
N LEU A 30 -4.67 33.21 -23.46
CA LEU A 30 -3.51 33.35 -22.60
C LEU A 30 -2.38 32.61 -23.33
N ASP A 31 -1.45 33.37 -23.92
CA ASP A 31 -0.34 32.83 -24.70
C ASP A 31 0.60 32.12 -23.72
N ALA A 32 0.30 30.84 -23.44
CA ALA A 32 1.17 29.99 -22.65
C ALA A 32 2.51 29.86 -23.36
N GLN A 33 3.59 30.11 -22.63
CA GLN A 33 4.92 30.00 -23.18
C GLN A 33 5.28 28.53 -23.27
N THR A 34 5.56 28.06 -24.49
CA THR A 34 5.83 26.65 -24.75
C THR A 34 7.31 26.46 -25.08
N ILE A 35 8.01 25.66 -24.27
CA ILE A 35 9.35 25.20 -24.56
C ILE A 35 9.23 23.79 -25.14
N SER A 36 9.85 23.54 -26.29
CA SER A 36 9.87 22.22 -26.92
C SER A 36 11.29 21.81 -27.28
N GLY A 37 11.54 20.51 -27.34
CA GLY A 37 12.88 20.02 -27.61
C GLY A 37 12.96 18.50 -27.75
N THR A 38 14.19 18.00 -27.87
CA THR A 38 14.52 16.58 -27.90
C THR A 38 15.67 16.29 -26.94
N VAL A 39 15.61 15.15 -26.26
CA VAL A 39 16.67 14.64 -25.38
C VAL A 39 17.29 13.41 -26.03
N VAL A 40 18.60 13.44 -26.23
CA VAL A 40 19.37 12.35 -26.88
C VAL A 40 20.58 11.95 -26.06
N ASP A 41 21.00 10.70 -26.21
CA ASP A 41 22.25 10.19 -25.67
C ASP A 41 23.43 10.86 -26.41
N ALA A 42 24.35 11.45 -25.65
CA ALA A 42 25.47 12.21 -26.20
C ALA A 42 26.48 11.34 -26.98
N ARG A 43 26.54 10.03 -26.70
CA ARG A 43 27.43 9.06 -27.33
C ARG A 43 26.78 8.40 -28.55
N THR A 44 25.54 7.92 -28.43
CA THR A 44 24.89 7.16 -29.51
C THR A 44 24.04 8.04 -30.44
N GLY A 45 23.52 9.16 -29.92
CA GLY A 45 22.55 9.99 -30.61
C GLY A 45 21.12 9.46 -30.55
N ASP A 46 20.89 8.34 -29.85
CA ASP A 46 19.55 7.75 -29.69
C ASP A 46 18.69 8.62 -28.76
N PRO A 47 17.36 8.62 -28.96
CA PRO A 47 16.45 9.35 -28.07
C PRO A 47 16.45 8.75 -26.65
N VAL A 48 16.44 9.62 -25.64
CA VAL A 48 16.36 9.21 -24.23
C VAL A 48 14.91 9.27 -23.75
N ILE A 49 14.26 8.10 -23.76
CA ILE A 49 12.87 7.93 -23.35
C ILE A 49 12.74 8.16 -21.84
N GLY A 50 11.69 8.88 -21.42
CA GLY A 50 11.38 9.08 -20.01
C GLY A 50 12.31 10.06 -19.28
N ALA A 51 13.14 10.82 -20.00
CA ALA A 51 13.92 11.89 -19.40
C ALA A 51 13.00 12.95 -18.78
N LEU A 52 13.23 13.28 -17.51
CA LEU A 52 12.53 14.33 -16.78
C LEU A 52 13.16 15.68 -17.13
N VAL A 53 12.35 16.63 -17.60
CA VAL A 53 12.74 17.99 -17.96
C VAL A 53 12.02 18.96 -17.01
N GLU A 54 12.75 19.56 -16.08
CA GLU A 54 12.21 20.49 -15.08
C GLU A 54 12.69 21.91 -15.36
N VAL A 55 11.89 22.92 -14.99
CA VAL A 55 12.35 24.32 -14.98
C VAL A 55 12.85 24.69 -13.59
N GLY A 56 14.17 24.66 -13.39
CA GLY A 56 14.84 25.16 -12.19
C GLY A 56 14.08 24.91 -10.86
N LEU A 57 13.88 25.96 -10.08
CA LEU A 57 13.21 25.91 -8.76
C LEU A 57 11.67 26.02 -8.85
N THR A 58 11.07 25.65 -9.98
CA THR A 58 9.62 25.71 -10.21
C THR A 58 9.01 24.31 -10.18
N PRO A 59 7.69 24.17 -9.99
CA PRO A 59 7.03 22.87 -10.07
C PRO A 59 6.75 22.41 -11.51
N TYR A 60 7.19 23.15 -12.53
CA TYR A 60 6.90 22.82 -13.93
C TYR A 60 7.89 21.80 -14.45
N TYR A 61 7.35 20.72 -15.01
CA TYR A 61 8.12 19.66 -15.62
C TYR A 61 7.38 19.05 -16.81
N SER A 62 8.14 18.35 -17.63
CA SER A 62 7.65 17.49 -18.70
C SER A 62 8.50 16.22 -18.75
N VAL A 63 8.01 15.19 -19.43
CA VAL A 63 8.69 13.92 -19.59
C VAL A 63 8.89 13.68 -21.09
N ALA A 64 10.11 13.30 -21.48
CA ALA A 64 10.44 13.00 -22.86
C ALA A 64 9.74 11.71 -23.35
N TRP A 65 9.20 11.78 -24.56
CA TRP A 65 8.41 10.73 -25.21
C TRP A 65 9.32 9.65 -25.82
N GLU A 66 8.74 8.67 -26.53
CA GLU A 66 9.51 7.56 -27.15
C GLU A 66 10.56 8.02 -28.17
N ASP A 67 10.32 9.15 -28.84
CA ASP A 67 11.25 9.78 -29.78
C ASP A 67 12.19 10.79 -29.10
N GLY A 68 12.19 10.84 -27.76
CA GLY A 68 12.97 11.78 -26.96
C GLY A 68 12.40 13.20 -26.99
N SER A 69 11.29 13.45 -27.69
CA SER A 69 10.68 14.78 -27.76
C SER A 69 9.99 15.15 -26.44
N PHE A 70 9.98 16.44 -26.11
CA PHE A 70 9.22 16.96 -24.97
C PHE A 70 8.58 18.30 -25.32
N VAL A 71 7.48 18.59 -24.64
CA VAL A 71 6.78 19.87 -24.68
C VAL A 71 6.48 20.28 -23.24
N LEU A 72 6.87 21.49 -22.87
CA LEU A 72 6.77 22.05 -21.54
C LEU A 72 6.04 23.39 -21.61
N GLU A 73 4.86 23.43 -21.01
CA GLU A 73 4.01 24.63 -20.97
C GLU A 73 4.27 25.40 -19.67
N LEU A 74 4.58 26.69 -19.81
CA LEU A 74 4.83 27.60 -18.70
C LEU A 74 3.71 28.64 -18.63
N PRO A 75 3.05 28.81 -17.47
CA PRO A 75 2.01 29.82 -17.32
C PRO A 75 2.60 31.23 -17.32
N GLU A 76 1.90 32.16 -17.99
CA GLU A 76 2.33 33.55 -18.20
C GLU A 76 2.64 34.31 -16.90
N ALA A 77 1.98 33.96 -15.79
CA ALA A 77 2.13 34.61 -14.50
C ALA A 77 3.56 34.54 -13.92
N GLU A 78 4.35 33.54 -14.30
CA GLU A 78 5.78 33.45 -13.97
C GLU A 78 6.71 33.97 -15.08
N GLY A 79 6.15 34.32 -16.25
CA GLY A 79 6.85 34.88 -17.41
C GLY A 79 6.86 36.41 -17.45
N ARG A 80 5.81 37.09 -16.97
CA ARG A 80 5.77 38.56 -16.89
C ARG A 80 6.56 39.09 -15.69
N GLY A 81 7.84 39.35 -15.89
CA GLY A 81 8.70 40.08 -14.95
C GLY A 81 10.02 39.42 -14.60
N THR A 82 10.26 38.18 -15.04
CA THR A 82 11.59 37.58 -15.05
C THR A 82 12.05 37.40 -16.49
N GLU A 83 12.44 38.52 -17.14
CA GLU A 83 13.00 38.59 -18.50
C GLU A 83 14.40 37.95 -18.60
N GLY A 84 14.63 36.85 -17.88
CA GLY A 84 15.92 36.18 -17.80
C GLY A 84 15.88 34.79 -18.42
N PRO A 85 17.03 34.27 -18.87
CA PRO A 85 17.14 32.87 -19.27
C PRO A 85 16.68 31.97 -18.14
N LYS A 86 15.83 30.99 -18.45
CA LYS A 86 15.44 29.93 -17.52
C LYS A 86 16.46 28.81 -17.64
N THR A 87 16.69 28.06 -16.56
CA THR A 87 17.55 26.87 -16.60
C THR A 87 16.68 25.63 -16.60
N LEU A 88 16.75 24.86 -17.68
CA LEU A 88 16.19 23.51 -17.69
C LEU A 88 17.12 22.57 -16.93
N VAL A 89 16.55 21.73 -16.07
CA VAL A 89 17.24 20.63 -15.40
C VAL A 89 16.74 19.34 -16.04
N ILE A 90 17.60 18.67 -16.79
CA ILE A 90 17.27 17.44 -17.49
C ILE A 90 17.95 16.27 -16.79
N SER A 91 17.19 15.22 -16.49
CA SER A 91 17.69 14.02 -15.83
C SER A 91 17.02 12.76 -16.33
N ALA A 92 17.78 11.65 -16.37
CA ALA A 92 17.28 10.32 -16.71
C ALA A 92 18.07 9.26 -15.93
N PRO A 93 17.47 8.13 -15.54
CA PRO A 93 18.19 7.04 -14.89
C PRO A 93 19.39 6.57 -15.74
N GLY A 94 20.58 6.50 -15.12
CA GLY A 94 21.82 6.12 -15.80
C GLY A 94 22.51 7.26 -16.58
N TYR A 95 22.06 8.50 -16.43
CA TYR A 95 22.67 9.69 -17.04
C TYR A 95 23.00 10.76 -16.02
N ALA A 96 24.05 11.54 -16.28
CA ALA A 96 24.38 12.71 -15.49
C ALA A 96 23.32 13.80 -15.69
N LYS A 97 22.98 14.53 -14.62
CA LYS A 97 22.09 15.69 -14.70
C LYS A 97 22.70 16.77 -15.60
N ARG A 98 21.88 17.39 -16.45
CA ARG A 98 22.25 18.48 -17.34
C ARG A 98 21.48 19.75 -16.99
N TYR A 99 22.19 20.88 -16.98
CA TYR A 99 21.63 22.21 -16.79
C TYR A 99 21.78 22.98 -18.10
N GLU A 100 20.66 23.34 -18.73
CA GLU A 100 20.65 24.00 -20.03
C GLU A 100 19.93 25.34 -19.94
N PRO A 101 20.62 26.48 -20.17
CA PRO A 101 19.97 27.78 -20.19
C PRO A 101 19.12 27.91 -21.47
N VAL A 102 17.86 28.28 -21.31
CA VAL A 102 16.91 28.47 -22.40
C VAL A 102 16.28 29.85 -22.26
N ASP A 103 16.29 30.61 -23.35
CA ASP A 103 15.44 31.79 -23.48
C ASP A 103 14.05 31.32 -23.89
N PRO A 104 13.05 31.39 -23.01
CA PRO A 104 11.75 30.83 -23.33
C PRO A 104 11.00 31.69 -24.38
N ASN A 105 11.49 32.91 -24.67
CA ASN A 105 10.96 33.78 -25.73
C ASN A 105 11.54 33.45 -27.11
N ALA A 106 12.67 32.73 -27.16
CA ALA A 106 13.20 32.22 -28.41
C ALA A 106 12.36 31.00 -28.81
N SER A 107 11.60 31.12 -29.89
CA SER A 107 10.77 30.04 -30.48
C SER A 107 11.62 28.94 -31.13
N THR A 108 12.64 28.48 -30.43
CA THR A 108 13.62 27.50 -30.91
C THR A 108 13.47 26.18 -30.17
N SER A 109 13.34 25.10 -30.94
CA SER A 109 13.43 23.74 -30.42
C SER A 109 14.83 23.50 -29.84
N VAL A 110 14.90 23.00 -28.60
CA VAL A 110 16.15 22.74 -27.88
C VAL A 110 16.55 21.27 -28.05
N MET A 111 17.78 21.00 -28.51
CA MET A 111 18.33 19.64 -28.52
C MET A 111 19.30 19.48 -27.34
N VAL A 112 18.93 18.64 -26.37
CA VAL A 112 19.72 18.39 -25.15
C VAL A 112 20.43 17.04 -25.27
N ARG A 113 21.73 17.03 -25.00
CA ARG A 113 22.56 15.81 -25.00
C ARG A 113 22.89 15.38 -23.58
N LEU A 114 22.44 14.19 -23.18
CA LEU A 114 22.76 13.60 -21.87
C LEU A 114 23.97 12.67 -21.97
N PHE A 115 24.89 12.77 -21.02
CA PHE A 115 26.04 11.89 -20.95
C PHE A 115 25.71 10.72 -20.00
N PRO A 116 25.89 9.46 -20.43
CA PRO A 116 25.74 8.31 -19.55
C PRO A 116 26.62 8.46 -18.31
N ASP A 117 26.02 8.28 -17.16
CA ASP A 117 26.66 8.28 -15.84
C ASP A 117 26.18 7.00 -15.14
N PRO A 118 26.86 5.87 -15.40
CA PRO A 118 26.43 4.59 -14.88
C PRO A 118 26.40 4.67 -13.36
N ILE A 119 25.22 4.46 -12.78
CA ILE A 119 25.09 4.32 -11.34
C ILE A 119 25.87 3.08 -10.95
N GLU A 120 26.99 3.25 -10.26
CA GLU A 120 27.66 2.13 -9.60
C GLU A 120 26.67 1.56 -8.57
N LEU A 121 26.10 0.39 -8.88
CA LEU A 121 25.17 -0.30 -8.00
C LEU A 121 25.89 -0.97 -6.80
N ASP A 122 27.18 -0.69 -6.62
CA ASP A 122 27.96 -1.15 -5.47
C ASP A 122 27.36 -0.57 -4.19
N GLY A 123 26.60 -1.40 -3.48
CA GLY A 123 25.98 -1.07 -2.20
C GLY A 123 24.45 -0.94 -2.22
N ILE A 124 23.76 -1.15 -3.35
CA ILE A 124 22.30 -1.33 -3.30
C ILE A 124 22.00 -2.77 -2.88
N GLU A 125 22.02 -3.00 -1.56
CA GLU A 125 21.51 -4.24 -0.99
C GLU A 125 19.98 -4.22 -1.13
N ALA A 126 19.45 -4.99 -2.09
CA ALA A 126 18.03 -5.21 -2.20
C ALA A 126 17.55 -5.94 -0.93
N THR A 127 17.06 -5.18 0.05
CA THR A 127 16.51 -5.77 1.27
C THR A 127 15.20 -6.45 0.89
N VAL A 128 15.23 -7.78 0.78
CA VAL A 128 14.02 -8.57 0.62
C VAL A 128 13.09 -8.23 1.78
N VAL A 129 11.88 -7.79 1.46
CA VAL A 129 10.87 -7.49 2.47
C VAL A 129 10.43 -8.82 3.08
N THR A 130 11.04 -9.18 4.20
CA THR A 130 10.77 -10.41 4.95
C THR A 130 9.53 -10.26 5.84
N TYR A 131 8.95 -11.38 6.29
CA TYR A 131 7.82 -11.35 7.23
C TYR A 131 8.06 -10.48 8.49
N PRO A 132 9.26 -10.43 9.12
CA PRO A 132 9.48 -9.57 10.29
C PRO A 132 9.25 -8.09 9.96
N THR A 133 9.70 -7.63 8.77
CA THR A 133 9.48 -6.26 8.33
C THR A 133 7.99 -5.97 8.13
N ARG A 134 7.23 -6.91 7.55
CA ARG A 134 5.79 -6.77 7.32
C ARG A 134 5.00 -6.75 8.62
N LEU A 135 5.25 -7.72 9.51
CA LEU A 135 4.60 -7.79 10.82
C LEU A 135 4.92 -6.53 11.64
N ARG A 136 6.18 -6.07 11.64
CA ARG A 136 6.57 -4.84 12.34
C ARG A 136 5.90 -3.60 11.77
N ARG A 137 5.78 -3.48 10.44
CA ARG A 137 5.02 -2.37 9.81
C ARG A 137 3.55 -2.40 10.24
N ARG A 138 2.90 -3.56 10.22
CA ARG A 138 1.51 -3.73 10.69
C ARG A 138 1.35 -3.33 12.15
N LEU A 139 2.27 -3.77 13.00
CA LEU A 139 2.25 -3.47 14.43
C LEU A 139 2.48 -1.98 14.70
N ASN A 140 3.39 -1.33 13.96
CA ASN A 140 3.61 0.11 14.03
C ASN A 140 2.40 0.91 13.51
N ALA A 141 1.61 0.36 12.58
CA ALA A 141 0.37 0.98 12.11
C ALA A 141 -0.77 0.84 13.12
N SER A 142 -0.64 -0.04 14.12
CA SER A 142 -1.61 -0.19 15.18
C SER A 142 -1.34 0.77 16.32
N MET A 143 -2.38 1.50 16.74
CA MET A 143 -2.33 2.31 17.96
C MET A 143 -2.49 1.46 19.24
N ARG A 144 -2.70 0.15 19.12
CA ARG A 144 -2.90 -0.76 20.25
C ARG A 144 -1.54 -1.19 20.80
N PRO A 145 -1.33 -1.21 22.13
CA PRO A 145 -0.11 -1.75 22.71
C PRO A 145 -0.01 -3.23 22.36
N TRP A 146 1.20 -3.67 22.00
CA TRP A 146 1.46 -5.04 21.61
C TRP A 146 2.79 -5.52 22.18
N TYR A 147 2.91 -6.84 22.29
CA TYR A 147 4.13 -7.54 22.64
C TYR A 147 4.18 -8.85 21.84
N ALA A 148 5.39 -9.37 21.57
CA ALA A 148 5.57 -10.63 20.85
C ALA A 148 6.54 -11.55 21.61
N LEU A 149 6.20 -12.84 21.61
CA LEU A 149 7.05 -13.96 22.02
C LEU A 149 7.60 -14.61 20.76
N GLU A 150 8.92 -14.79 20.69
CA GLU A 150 9.63 -15.31 19.50
C GLU A 150 10.87 -16.11 19.91
N GLY A 151 11.33 -16.97 18.99
CA GLY A 151 12.62 -17.64 19.06
C GLY A 151 12.79 -18.50 20.31
N PRO A 152 13.92 -18.40 21.05
CA PRO A 152 14.22 -19.29 22.17
C PRO A 152 13.16 -19.30 23.28
N LEU A 153 12.33 -18.25 23.40
CA LEU A 153 11.25 -18.21 24.39
C LEU A 153 10.14 -19.22 24.08
N LEU A 154 9.85 -19.45 22.80
CA LEU A 154 8.86 -20.44 22.36
C LEU A 154 9.48 -21.83 22.31
N GLU A 155 10.69 -21.95 21.76
CA GLU A 155 11.42 -23.23 21.63
C GLU A 155 11.72 -23.89 22.98
N LEU A 156 12.05 -23.09 24.00
CA LEU A 156 12.42 -23.58 25.33
C LEU A 156 11.28 -23.50 26.35
N ALA A 157 10.06 -23.13 25.91
CA ALA A 157 8.89 -23.11 26.77
C ALA A 157 8.65 -24.50 27.37
N ARG A 158 8.16 -24.55 28.61
CA ARG A 158 7.84 -25.81 29.31
C ARG A 158 6.35 -26.00 29.52
N GLU A 159 5.58 -24.98 29.20
CA GLU A 159 4.13 -24.95 29.27
C GLU A 159 3.55 -25.84 28.18
N ASP A 160 2.43 -26.49 28.48
CA ASP A 160 1.78 -27.45 27.58
C ASP A 160 1.14 -26.77 26.37
N ASN A 161 0.85 -25.46 26.45
CA ASN A 161 0.22 -24.68 25.39
C ASN A 161 0.59 -23.19 25.48
N VAL A 162 0.33 -22.46 24.38
CA VAL A 162 0.63 -21.02 24.26
C VAL A 162 -0.11 -20.17 25.29
N TRP A 163 -1.34 -20.54 25.64
CA TRP A 163 -2.13 -19.78 26.60
C TRP A 163 -1.46 -19.72 27.96
N ASP A 164 -1.02 -20.88 28.48
CA ASP A 164 -0.35 -20.98 29.77
C ASP A 164 1.00 -20.25 29.77
N LEU A 165 1.74 -20.33 28.65
CA LEU A 165 2.96 -19.54 28.47
C LEU A 165 2.68 -18.03 28.55
N VAL A 166 1.68 -17.55 27.80
CA VAL A 166 1.30 -16.13 27.81
C VAL A 166 0.81 -15.71 29.20
N ALA A 167 0.00 -16.54 29.86
CA ALA A 167 -0.50 -16.31 31.20
C ALA A 167 0.62 -16.11 32.22
N ASN A 168 1.60 -17.02 32.22
CA ASN A 168 2.77 -16.96 33.11
C ASN A 168 3.64 -15.71 32.90
N ARG A 169 3.71 -15.21 31.67
CA ARG A 169 4.58 -14.08 31.30
C ARG A 169 3.92 -12.72 31.48
N THR A 170 2.61 -12.63 31.23
CA THR A 170 1.89 -11.35 31.15
C THR A 170 1.00 -11.10 32.37
N GLY A 171 0.84 -12.09 33.25
CA GLY A 171 -0.12 -12.03 34.35
C GLY A 171 -1.58 -12.17 33.91
N LEU A 172 -1.80 -12.58 32.65
CA LEU A 172 -3.12 -12.90 32.12
C LEU A 172 -3.63 -14.17 32.78
N ARG A 173 -4.79 -14.11 33.43
CA ARG A 173 -5.39 -15.26 34.12
C ARG A 173 -6.64 -15.72 33.42
N TYR A 174 -6.73 -16.99 33.03
CA TYR A 174 -7.98 -17.54 32.54
C TYR A 174 -9.06 -17.47 33.63
N VAL A 175 -10.22 -16.91 33.29
CA VAL A 175 -11.38 -16.82 34.21
C VAL A 175 -12.58 -17.64 33.74
N GLY A 176 -12.40 -18.41 32.67
CA GLY A 176 -13.45 -19.23 32.07
C GLY A 176 -13.92 -18.67 30.73
N HIS A 177 -15.16 -18.97 30.40
CA HIS A 177 -15.79 -18.45 29.19
C HIS A 177 -16.69 -17.26 29.53
N GLY A 178 -16.52 -16.15 28.81
CA GLY A 178 -17.34 -14.95 28.94
C GLY A 178 -18.68 -15.06 28.23
N GLU A 179 -19.26 -13.90 27.93
CA GLU A 179 -20.47 -13.81 27.11
C GLU A 179 -20.23 -14.46 25.74
N TYR A 180 -21.20 -15.24 25.25
CA TYR A 180 -21.12 -15.99 23.99
C TYR A 180 -20.07 -17.11 23.93
N GLY A 181 -19.60 -17.61 25.09
CA GLY A 181 -18.69 -18.76 25.11
C GLY A 181 -17.27 -18.45 24.63
N CYS A 182 -16.91 -17.17 24.50
CA CYS A 182 -15.54 -16.76 24.18
C CYS A 182 -14.63 -17.03 25.39
N PRO A 183 -13.34 -17.36 25.19
CA PRO A 183 -12.39 -17.37 26.29
C PRO A 183 -12.29 -15.96 26.90
N ALA A 184 -12.34 -15.92 28.22
CA ALA A 184 -12.18 -14.70 29.00
C ALA A 184 -10.95 -14.82 29.90
N ALA A 185 -10.22 -13.72 30.02
CA ALA A 185 -9.09 -13.61 30.90
C ALA A 185 -9.19 -12.37 31.78
N SER A 186 -8.55 -12.40 32.95
CA SER A 186 -8.41 -11.25 33.83
C SER A 186 -6.98 -10.73 33.75
N VAL A 187 -6.83 -9.44 33.48
CA VAL A 187 -5.54 -8.73 33.47
C VAL A 187 -5.70 -7.50 34.36
N HIS A 188 -4.87 -7.39 35.40
CA HIS A 188 -4.95 -6.31 36.39
C HIS A 188 -6.36 -6.13 37.00
N GLY A 189 -7.08 -7.23 37.25
CA GLY A 189 -8.42 -7.22 37.83
C GLY A 189 -9.54 -6.79 36.89
N ARG A 190 -9.26 -6.68 35.58
CA ARG A 190 -10.26 -6.46 34.54
C ARG A 190 -10.43 -7.71 33.71
N ASP A 191 -11.66 -8.19 33.65
CA ASP A 191 -12.02 -9.30 32.78
C ASP A 191 -12.20 -8.80 31.35
N LEU A 192 -11.52 -9.45 30.42
CA LEU A 192 -11.50 -9.12 29.01
C LEU A 192 -11.75 -10.37 28.18
N ARG A 193 -12.44 -10.18 27.06
CA ARG A 193 -12.57 -11.20 26.02
C ARG A 193 -11.23 -11.36 25.32
N VAL A 194 -10.84 -12.60 25.04
CA VAL A 194 -9.65 -12.91 24.25
C VAL A 194 -10.06 -13.45 22.89
N ASP A 195 -9.63 -12.79 21.83
CA ASP A 195 -9.75 -13.31 20.47
C ASP A 195 -8.49 -14.10 20.11
N LEU A 196 -8.64 -15.33 19.60
CA LEU A 196 -7.54 -16.26 19.33
C LEU A 196 -7.41 -16.51 17.83
N PHE A 197 -6.19 -16.46 17.32
CA PHE A 197 -5.87 -16.71 15.91
C PHE A 197 -4.66 -17.64 15.78
N ILE A 198 -4.70 -18.52 14.80
CA ILE A 198 -3.56 -19.28 14.29
C ILE A 198 -3.43 -18.95 12.80
N ASP A 199 -2.27 -18.47 12.38
CA ASP A 199 -1.99 -18.13 10.96
C ASP A 199 -3.03 -17.17 10.37
N ASP A 200 -3.34 -16.12 11.14
CA ASP A 200 -4.40 -15.11 10.91
C ASP A 200 -5.83 -15.68 10.76
N ARG A 201 -6.03 -16.97 10.98
CA ARG A 201 -7.36 -17.59 11.02
C ARG A 201 -7.84 -17.64 12.47
N PRO A 202 -9.03 -17.11 12.75
CA PRO A 202 -9.56 -17.19 14.10
C PRO A 202 -9.86 -18.65 14.47
N VAL A 203 -9.65 -19.02 15.74
CA VAL A 203 -9.82 -20.40 16.24
C VAL A 203 -10.56 -20.44 17.59
N LEU A 204 -11.10 -21.60 17.95
CA LEU A 204 -11.69 -21.83 19.27
C LEU A 204 -10.59 -22.07 20.31
N LEU A 205 -10.90 -21.84 21.59
CA LEU A 205 -9.95 -22.09 22.69
C LEU A 205 -9.46 -23.54 22.68
N ASN A 206 -10.35 -24.52 22.52
CA ASN A 206 -9.97 -25.93 22.54
C ASN A 206 -8.94 -26.26 21.45
N ASP A 207 -9.11 -25.71 20.24
CA ASP A 207 -8.16 -25.90 19.14
C ASP A 207 -6.85 -25.15 19.42
N PHE A 208 -6.91 -23.96 20.04
CA PHE A 208 -5.71 -23.21 20.39
C PHE A 208 -4.86 -23.92 21.46
N LEU A 209 -5.51 -24.62 22.40
CA LEU A 209 -4.84 -25.33 23.50
C LEU A 209 -4.21 -26.66 23.07
N THR A 210 -4.50 -27.18 21.86
CA THR A 210 -3.87 -28.44 21.39
C THR A 210 -2.43 -28.25 20.93
N TYR A 211 -2.01 -27.01 20.66
CA TYR A 211 -0.69 -26.73 20.13
C TYR A 211 0.27 -26.30 21.25
N PRO A 212 1.37 -27.04 21.45
CA PRO A 212 2.42 -26.62 22.37
C PRO A 212 3.15 -25.38 21.81
N PRO A 213 3.79 -24.55 22.64
CA PRO A 213 4.39 -23.30 22.17
C PRO A 213 5.46 -23.45 21.08
N GLN A 214 6.14 -24.60 21.04
CA GLN A 214 7.21 -24.91 20.09
C GLN A 214 6.70 -25.07 18.64
N ASP A 215 5.40 -25.27 18.45
CA ASP A 215 4.79 -25.34 17.12
C ASP A 215 4.72 -23.98 16.43
N PHE A 216 5.00 -22.89 17.15
CA PHE A 216 4.93 -21.53 16.66
C PHE A 216 6.30 -20.85 16.63
N THR A 217 6.56 -20.10 15.56
CA THR A 217 7.74 -19.23 15.45
C THR A 217 7.52 -17.91 16.19
N ARG A 218 6.25 -17.45 16.25
CA ARG A 218 5.89 -16.15 16.82
C ARG A 218 4.50 -16.20 17.44
N VAL A 219 4.35 -15.58 18.60
CA VAL A 219 3.05 -15.31 19.24
C VAL A 219 2.95 -13.84 19.57
N GLU A 220 1.94 -13.17 19.06
CA GLU A 220 1.65 -11.76 19.33
C GLU A 220 0.50 -11.61 20.31
N ILE A 221 0.67 -10.71 21.26
CA ILE A 221 -0.30 -10.35 22.28
C ILE A 221 -0.63 -8.87 22.11
N VAL A 222 -1.89 -8.56 21.80
CA VAL A 222 -2.32 -7.21 21.46
C VAL A 222 -3.37 -6.71 22.44
N SER A 223 -3.33 -5.39 22.72
CA SER A 223 -4.20 -4.71 23.68
C SER A 223 -4.32 -5.46 25.00
N PHE A 224 -3.18 -5.66 25.65
CA PHE A 224 -3.11 -6.30 26.97
C PHE A 224 -3.71 -7.71 27.01
N GLY A 225 -3.66 -8.44 25.89
CA GLY A 225 -4.14 -9.82 25.79
C GLY A 225 -5.60 -9.98 25.45
N SER A 226 -6.28 -8.93 24.98
CA SER A 226 -7.60 -9.06 24.34
C SER A 226 -7.54 -9.77 22.99
N GLU A 227 -6.35 -9.95 22.44
CA GLU A 227 -6.12 -10.68 21.20
C GLU A 227 -4.77 -11.39 21.26
N MET A 228 -4.76 -12.67 20.88
CA MET A 228 -3.55 -13.48 20.72
C MET A 228 -3.51 -14.06 19.31
N ARG A 229 -2.36 -13.91 18.64
CA ARG A 229 -2.12 -14.49 17.30
C ARG A 229 -0.86 -15.34 17.34
N ALA A 230 -0.97 -16.61 16.99
CA ALA A 230 0.16 -17.52 16.89
C ALA A 230 0.45 -17.82 15.41
N TYR A 231 1.72 -17.86 15.03
CA TYR A 231 2.15 -18.06 13.64
C TYR A 231 3.12 -19.22 13.53
N THR A 232 2.83 -20.14 12.62
CA THR A 232 3.73 -21.23 12.24
C THR A 232 4.83 -20.72 11.30
N GLN A 233 5.96 -21.44 11.21
CA GLN A 233 7.02 -21.10 10.26
C GLN A 233 6.52 -21.15 8.82
N GLU A 234 5.77 -22.21 8.47
CA GLU A 234 5.20 -22.41 7.13
C GLU A 234 4.35 -21.22 6.68
N TYR A 235 3.52 -20.69 7.57
CA TYR A 235 2.71 -19.51 7.26
C TYR A 235 3.54 -18.24 7.08
N LEU A 236 4.58 -18.03 7.89
CA LEU A 236 5.46 -16.87 7.77
C LEU A 236 6.31 -16.90 6.49
N ASP A 237 6.72 -18.09 6.05
CA ASP A 237 7.40 -18.29 4.78
C ASP A 237 6.42 -18.03 3.62
N TRP A 238 5.22 -18.62 3.66
CA TRP A 238 4.16 -18.35 2.69
C TRP A 238 3.82 -16.86 2.60
N MET A 239 3.72 -16.17 3.75
CA MET A 239 3.52 -14.73 3.81
C MET A 239 4.62 -13.98 3.07
N THR A 240 5.88 -14.39 3.26
CA THR A 240 7.06 -13.79 2.63
C THR A 240 6.97 -13.92 1.10
N GLU A 241 6.73 -15.14 0.61
CA GLU A 241 6.65 -15.50 -0.81
C GLU A 241 5.49 -14.83 -1.55
N ASN A 242 4.33 -14.73 -0.92
CA ASN A 242 3.10 -14.24 -1.58
C ASN A 242 2.87 -12.74 -1.40
N GLU A 243 3.85 -12.01 -0.88
CA GLU A 243 3.74 -10.59 -0.55
C GLU A 243 2.53 -10.25 0.34
N TYR A 244 2.05 -11.22 1.11
CA TYR A 244 0.81 -11.09 1.86
C TYR A 244 0.99 -10.11 3.03
N VAL A 245 0.06 -9.17 3.13
CA VAL A 245 -0.08 -8.27 4.28
C VAL A 245 -1.27 -8.73 5.08
N ALA A 246 -1.00 -9.36 6.22
CA ALA A 246 -2.03 -9.70 7.19
C ALA A 246 -2.87 -8.47 7.52
N PRO A 247 -4.22 -8.57 7.49
CA PRO A 247 -5.08 -7.43 7.76
C PRO A 247 -4.76 -6.83 9.13
N ALA A 248 -4.73 -5.50 9.21
CA ALA A 248 -4.61 -4.81 10.48
C ALA A 248 -5.82 -5.18 11.34
N PHE A 249 -5.58 -5.91 12.43
CA PHE A 249 -6.49 -6.24 13.52
C PHE A 249 -7.98 -6.24 13.13
N ALA A 250 -8.50 -7.42 12.78
CA ALA A 250 -9.88 -7.57 12.34
C ALA A 250 -10.87 -6.99 13.37
N THR A 251 -11.50 -5.86 13.04
CA THR A 251 -12.56 -5.27 13.86
C THR A 251 -13.87 -6.06 13.82
N GLU A 252 -14.02 -7.01 12.88
CA GLU A 252 -15.33 -7.61 12.59
C GLU A 252 -15.41 -9.15 12.66
N PHE A 253 -14.29 -9.89 12.76
CA PHE A 253 -14.37 -11.35 12.90
C PHE A 253 -14.69 -11.78 14.33
N LYS A 254 -15.99 -11.87 14.65
CA LYS A 254 -16.48 -12.47 15.89
C LYS A 254 -16.65 -13.98 15.70
N LEU A 255 -15.58 -14.74 15.89
CA LEU A 255 -15.65 -16.21 15.86
C LEU A 255 -16.26 -16.84 17.11
N CYS A 256 -16.59 -16.05 18.14
CA CYS A 256 -17.39 -16.60 19.22
C CYS A 256 -18.73 -17.06 18.64
N PRO A 257 -19.02 -18.37 18.66
CA PRO A 257 -20.32 -18.83 18.24
C PRO A 257 -21.33 -18.13 19.14
N GLN A 258 -22.41 -17.61 18.54
CA GLN A 258 -23.61 -17.29 19.28
C GLN A 258 -24.17 -18.61 19.82
N MET A 259 -23.52 -19.24 20.80
CA MET A 259 -24.16 -20.27 21.60
C MET A 259 -25.27 -19.55 22.33
N LYS A 260 -26.48 -19.68 21.77
CA LYS A 260 -27.72 -19.32 22.44
C LYS A 260 -27.60 -19.86 23.87
N PRO A 261 -27.71 -19.02 24.92
CA PRO A 261 -27.53 -19.49 26.27
C PRO A 261 -28.46 -20.69 26.50
N PRO A 262 -28.01 -21.75 27.18
CA PRO A 262 -28.85 -22.91 27.44
C PRO A 262 -30.16 -22.42 28.07
N PRO A 263 -31.33 -22.83 27.56
CA PRO A 263 -32.60 -22.40 28.11
C PRO A 263 -32.68 -22.84 29.57
N GLY A 264 -32.51 -21.91 30.50
CA GLY A 264 -32.57 -22.19 31.94
C GLY A 264 -31.55 -21.47 32.85
N THR A 265 -30.54 -20.77 32.32
CA THR A 265 -29.66 -19.95 33.17
C THR A 265 -30.31 -18.60 33.50
N THR A 266 -31.23 -18.60 34.46
CA THR A 266 -31.67 -17.39 35.15
C THR A 266 -30.49 -16.82 35.94
N LYS A 267 -30.16 -15.54 35.69
CA LYS A 267 -29.20 -14.76 36.48
C LYS A 267 -29.53 -14.94 37.96
N ARG A 268 -28.69 -15.63 38.74
CA ARG A 268 -28.76 -15.56 40.20
C ARG A 268 -28.50 -14.11 40.59
N GLY A 269 -29.49 -13.47 41.19
CA GLY A 269 -29.37 -12.11 41.70
C GLY A 269 -28.18 -12.00 42.63
N ARG A 270 -27.35 -10.99 42.40
CA ARG A 270 -26.29 -10.58 43.33
C ARG A 270 -26.96 -10.23 44.66
N PRO A 271 -26.56 -10.81 45.80
CA PRO A 271 -27.08 -10.36 47.08
C PRO A 271 -26.60 -8.93 47.30
N VAL A 272 -27.55 -8.03 47.53
CA VAL A 272 -27.28 -6.69 48.03
C VAL A 272 -26.99 -6.85 49.52
N GLY A 273 -25.75 -6.58 49.92
CA GLY A 273 -25.29 -6.50 51.29
C GLY A 273 -24.43 -5.26 51.45
#